data_AF-A0A536ADS1-F1
#
_entry.id   AF-A0A536ADS1-F1
#
_cell.length_a   1.000
_cell.length_b   1.000
_cell.length_c   1.000
_cell.angle_alpha   90.00
_cell.angle_beta   90.00
_cell.angle_gamma   90.00
#
_symmetry.space_group_name_H-M   'P 1'
#
loop_
_entity.id
_entity.type
_entity.pdbx_description
1 polymer ?
#
loop_
_entity_poly.entity_id
_entity_poly.type
_entity_poly.pdbx_seq_one_letter_code
_entity_poly.pdbx_strand_id
1 'polypeptide(L)'
;MKRFSQSLEVTIKRIDISLPLPTYATSGSVGFDLLCREDTGIAPRTLGRIPANVIVQTPPGYMLLVTLRSSTPRRKGLLVPHGVGIIDQDYCGEGDEIMLQVYNFLDEA
;
A
#
# COMPACT_ATOMS: atom_id res chain seq x y z
N MET A 1 16.84 -6.05 -29.44
CA MET A 1 16.26 -5.54 -28.18
C MET A 1 17.08 -6.12 -27.03
N LYS A 2 17.87 -5.32 -26.30
CA LYS A 2 18.64 -5.81 -25.16
C LYS A 2 17.68 -6.02 -23.99
N ARG A 3 17.55 -7.26 -23.50
CA ARG A 3 16.83 -7.56 -22.26
C ARG A 3 17.79 -7.30 -21.12
N PHE A 4 17.48 -6.33 -20.28
CA PHE A 4 18.14 -6.16 -18.99
C PHE A 4 17.34 -6.97 -17.97
N SER A 5 17.87 -8.10 -17.52
CA SER A 5 17.32 -8.83 -16.38
C SER A 5 18.17 -8.53 -15.15
N GLN A 6 17.98 -7.34 -14.57
CA GLN A 6 18.42 -7.09 -13.21
C GLN A 6 17.21 -7.31 -12.29
N SER A 7 17.36 -8.23 -11.35
CA SER A 7 16.44 -8.35 -10.22
C SER A 7 16.63 -7.12 -9.32
N LEU A 8 15.54 -6.42 -9.03
CA LEU A 8 15.52 -5.34 -8.05
C LEU A 8 15.30 -5.95 -6.67
N GLU A 9 16.21 -5.68 -5.74
CA GLU A 9 16.06 -6.08 -4.35
C GLU A 9 15.26 -5.02 -3.58
N VAL A 10 14.20 -5.44 -2.91
CA VAL A 10 13.36 -4.58 -2.07
C VAL A 10 13.42 -5.11 -0.65
N THR A 11 13.76 -4.25 0.30
CA THR A 11 13.76 -4.62 1.72
C THR A 11 12.40 -4.29 2.31
N ILE A 12 11.78 -5.27 2.97
CA ILE A 12 10.46 -5.12 3.59
C ILE A 12 10.58 -5.54 5.06
N LYS A 13 10.21 -4.64 5.96
CA LYS A 13 10.01 -4.93 7.38
C LYS A 13 8.52 -5.01 7.66
N ARG A 14 8.11 -6.07 8.37
CA ARG A 14 6.74 -6.21 8.90
C ARG A 14 6.67 -5.62 10.30
N ILE A 15 5.62 -4.88 10.60
CA ILE A 15 5.32 -4.39 11.96
C ILE A 15 4.80 -5.55 12.81
N ASP A 16 3.75 -6.21 12.35
CA ASP A 16 3.28 -7.48 12.89
C ASP A 16 3.82 -8.64 12.03
N ILE A 17 4.76 -9.39 12.62
CA ILE A 17 5.44 -10.52 11.96
C ILE A 17 4.58 -11.78 11.88
N SER A 18 3.44 -11.83 12.59
CA SER A 18 2.48 -12.93 12.49
C SER A 18 1.68 -12.89 11.18
N LEU A 19 1.57 -11.71 10.58
CA LEU A 19 0.93 -11.48 9.29
C LEU A 19 1.90 -11.78 8.13
N PRO A 20 1.41 -12.29 6.98
CA PRO A 20 2.26 -12.66 5.86
C PRO A 20 2.89 -11.43 5.19
N LEU A 21 3.99 -11.65 4.47
CA LEU A 21 4.48 -10.67 3.51
C LEU A 21 3.50 -10.51 2.35
N PRO A 22 3.43 -9.32 1.72
CA PRO A 22 2.69 -9.15 0.47
C PRO A 22 3.16 -10.12 -0.60
N THR A 23 2.23 -10.66 -1.38
CA THR A 23 2.52 -11.58 -2.48
C THR A 23 1.85 -11.12 -3.77
N TYR A 24 2.49 -11.45 -4.89
CA TYR A 24 1.86 -11.31 -6.20
C TYR A 24 0.78 -12.38 -6.35
N ALA A 25 -0.42 -11.98 -6.77
CA ALA A 25 -1.55 -12.90 -6.85
C ALA A 25 -1.37 -13.95 -7.97
N THR A 26 -0.75 -13.56 -9.08
CA THR A 26 -0.50 -14.42 -10.24
C THR A 26 0.85 -14.12 -10.88
N SER A 27 1.33 -15.01 -11.76
CA SER A 27 2.58 -14.81 -12.53
C SER A 27 2.56 -13.60 -13.48
N GLY A 28 1.37 -13.07 -13.81
CA GLY A 28 1.19 -11.87 -14.63
C GLY A 28 0.92 -10.60 -13.82
N SER A 29 0.92 -10.68 -12.50
CA SER A 29 0.67 -9.51 -11.64
C SER A 29 1.85 -8.56 -11.67
N VAL A 30 1.57 -7.27 -11.85
CA VAL A 30 2.57 -6.19 -11.89
C VAL A 30 2.69 -5.44 -10.56
N GLY A 31 1.76 -5.70 -9.63
CA GLY A 31 1.77 -5.22 -8.27
C GLY A 31 1.29 -6.31 -7.30
N PHE A 32 1.47 -6.06 -6.02
CA PHE A 32 1.07 -6.94 -4.92
C PHE A 32 0.09 -6.20 -4.02
N ASP A 33 -0.78 -6.96 -3.35
CA ASP A 33 -1.75 -6.38 -2.41
C ASP A 33 -1.07 -6.19 -1.04
N LEU A 34 -1.22 -4.99 -0.45
CA LEU A 34 -0.87 -4.73 0.94
C LEU A 34 -2.01 -5.18 1.86
N LEU A 35 -1.63 -5.66 3.05
CA LEU A 35 -2.57 -6.13 4.06
C LEU A 35 -2.76 -5.05 5.14
N CYS A 36 -4.02 -4.75 5.47
CA CYS A 36 -4.33 -3.89 6.61
C CYS A 36 -4.17 -4.70 7.90
N ARG A 37 -3.26 -4.33 8.81
CA ARG A 37 -3.04 -5.10 10.05
C ARG A 37 -4.09 -4.86 11.13
N GLU A 38 -4.91 -3.83 10.99
CA GLU A 38 -5.97 -3.47 11.93
C GLU A 38 -7.31 -3.32 11.22
N ASP A 39 -8.37 -3.82 11.86
CA ASP A 39 -9.74 -3.50 11.47
C ASP A 39 -10.00 -2.01 11.73
N THR A 40 -10.09 -1.24 10.65
CA THR A 40 -10.18 0.22 10.73
C THR A 40 -11.50 0.69 10.12
N GLY A 41 -12.37 1.27 10.95
CA GLY A 41 -13.61 1.90 10.51
C GLY A 41 -13.38 3.35 10.09
N ILE A 42 -13.85 3.73 8.88
CA ILE A 42 -13.80 5.12 8.40
C ILE A 42 -15.23 5.64 8.28
N ALA A 43 -15.57 6.65 9.08
CA ALA A 43 -16.93 7.19 9.09
C ALA A 43 -17.29 7.82 7.74
N PRO A 44 -18.58 7.81 7.35
CA PRO A 44 -19.07 8.49 6.15
C PRO A 44 -18.58 9.94 6.07
N ARG A 45 -18.21 10.40 4.88
CA ARG A 45 -17.69 11.76 4.61
C ARG A 45 -16.46 12.17 5.42
N THR A 46 -15.63 11.22 5.88
CA THR A 46 -14.40 11.52 6.63
C THR A 46 -13.13 10.95 5.99
N LEU A 47 -12.00 11.54 6.37
CA LEU A 47 -10.67 10.99 6.10
C LEU A 47 -10.27 10.01 7.20
N GLY A 48 -9.58 8.95 6.81
CA GLY A 48 -8.99 7.98 7.71
C GLY A 48 -7.60 7.54 7.26
N ARG A 49 -6.86 6.89 8.15
CA ARG A 49 -5.58 6.25 7.87
C ARG A 49 -5.62 4.80 8.31
N ILE A 50 -5.19 3.89 7.45
CA ILE A 50 -5.21 2.44 7.68
C ILE A 50 -3.77 1.91 7.64
N PRO A 51 -3.29 1.22 8.68
CA PRO A 51 -1.92 0.69 8.73
C PRO A 51 -1.73 -0.53 7.82
N ALA A 52 -0.76 -0.46 6.90
CA ALA A 52 -0.51 -1.49 5.88
C ALA A 52 0.52 -2.57 6.30
N ASN A 53 0.89 -2.61 7.58
CA ASN A 53 1.78 -3.60 8.20
C ASN A 53 3.24 -3.58 7.75
N VAL A 54 3.64 -2.73 6.81
CA VAL A 54 4.98 -2.79 6.22
C VAL A 54 5.67 -1.44 6.19
N ILE A 55 6.99 -1.50 6.36
CA ILE A 55 7.94 -0.47 5.99
C ILE A 55 8.72 -1.03 4.80
N VAL A 56 8.85 -0.24 3.73
CA VAL A 56 9.48 -0.68 2.49
C VAL A 56 10.62 0.26 2.13
N GLN A 57 11.80 -0.32 1.91
CA GLN A 57 12.93 0.38 1.31
C GLN A 57 13.12 -0.14 -0.12
N THR A 58 12.85 0.72 -1.09
CA THR A 58 13.09 0.45 -2.51
C THR A 58 14.59 0.56 -2.85
N PRO A 59 15.03 0.04 -4.00
CA PRO A 59 16.38 0.31 -4.49
C PRO A 59 16.59 1.82 -4.77
N PRO A 60 17.83 2.32 -4.74
CA PRO A 60 18.13 3.70 -5.12
C PRO A 60 17.60 4.07 -6.50
N GLY A 61 16.94 5.23 -6.61
CA GLY A 61 16.33 5.72 -7.85
C GLY A 61 14.92 5.19 -8.14
N TYR A 62 14.32 4.45 -7.21
CA TYR A 62 12.95 3.93 -7.31
C TYR A 62 12.07 4.44 -6.17
N MET A 63 10.78 4.63 -6.47
CA MET A 63 9.72 4.85 -5.48
C MET A 63 8.76 3.65 -5.47
N LEU A 64 8.09 3.39 -4.34
CA LEU A 64 6.95 2.49 -4.32
C LEU A 64 5.67 3.30 -4.56
N LEU A 65 4.94 2.94 -5.62
CA LEU A 65 3.62 3.50 -5.90
C LEU A 65 2.55 2.65 -5.23
N VAL A 66 1.75 3.28 -4.37
CA VAL A 66 0.64 2.64 -3.65
C VAL A 66 -0.68 3.17 -4.20
N THR A 67 -1.58 2.27 -4.57
CA THR A 67 -2.90 2.63 -5.10
C THR A 67 -3.97 1.71 -4.53
N LEU A 68 -5.22 2.15 -4.60
CA LEU A 68 -6.34 1.27 -4.26
C LEU A 68 -6.57 0.25 -5.36
N ARG A 69 -6.96 -0.95 -4.93
CA ARG A 69 -7.53 -1.95 -5.84
C ARG A 69 -8.71 -1.32 -6.57
N SER A 70 -8.86 -1.62 -7.86
CA SER A 70 -9.92 -1.05 -8.71
C SER A 70 -11.33 -1.27 -8.15
N SER A 71 -11.53 -2.36 -7.40
CA SER A 71 -12.80 -2.65 -6.75
C SER A 71 -13.08 -1.87 -5.47
N THR A 72 -12.08 -1.26 -4.83
CA THR A 72 -12.20 -0.64 -3.50
C THR A 72 -13.24 0.48 -3.46
N PRO A 73 -13.30 1.43 -4.42
CA PRO A 73 -14.34 2.45 -4.39
C PRO A 73 -15.75 1.85 -4.45
N ARG A 74 -15.97 0.87 -5.34
CA ARG A 74 -17.26 0.20 -5.49
C ARG A 74 -17.65 -0.67 -4.29
N ARG A 75 -16.69 -1.39 -3.69
CA ARG A 75 -16.96 -2.39 -2.65
C ARG A 75 -16.93 -1.83 -1.23
N LYS A 76 -16.20 -0.73 -1.02
CA LYS A 76 -15.93 -0.18 0.31
C LYS A 76 -16.28 1.29 0.44
N GLY A 77 -16.62 1.99 -0.65
CA GLY A 77 -16.91 3.42 -0.59
C GLY A 77 -15.68 4.28 -0.28
N LEU A 78 -14.46 3.77 -0.55
CA LEU A 78 -13.21 4.44 -0.21
C LEU A 78 -12.47 4.92 -1.46
N LEU A 79 -11.94 6.14 -1.39
CA LEU A 79 -11.06 6.76 -2.38
C LEU A 79 -9.71 7.14 -1.74
N VAL A 80 -8.65 7.26 -2.55
CA VAL A 80 -7.40 7.91 -2.13
C VAL A 80 -7.52 9.41 -2.44
N PRO A 81 -7.45 10.30 -1.44
CA PRO A 81 -7.65 11.72 -1.66
C PRO A 81 -6.57 12.36 -2.54
N HIS A 82 -5.37 11.78 -2.57
CA HIS A 82 -4.23 12.25 -3.35
C HIS A 82 -3.97 11.43 -4.63
N GLY A 83 -4.90 10.56 -5.04
CA GLY A 83 -4.81 9.74 -6.25
C GLY A 83 -3.94 8.49 -6.08
N VAL A 84 -2.63 8.66 -5.86
CA VAL A 84 -1.67 7.57 -5.62
C VAL A 84 -0.67 7.94 -4.53
N GLY A 85 -0.39 7.01 -3.63
CA GLY A 85 0.68 7.17 -2.64
C GLY A 85 2.04 7.01 -3.31
N ILE A 86 2.94 7.95 -3.05
CA ILE A 86 4.35 7.88 -3.42
C ILE A 86 5.12 7.62 -2.13
N ILE A 87 5.82 6.49 -2.06
CA ILE A 87 6.71 6.16 -0.95
C ILE A 87 8.14 6.27 -1.46
N ASP A 88 8.83 7.29 -0.98
CA ASP A 88 10.23 7.56 -1.32
C ASP A 88 11.16 6.51 -0.72
N GLN A 89 12.33 6.34 -1.33
CA GLN A 89 13.31 5.31 -0.96
C GLN A 89 13.82 5.43 0.48
N ASP A 90 13.86 6.65 1.01
CA ASP A 90 14.34 6.99 2.36
C ASP A 90 13.22 7.08 3.41
N TYR A 91 11.95 6.90 3.02
CA TYR A 91 10.82 6.74 3.94
C TYR A 91 10.77 5.29 4.46
N CYS A 92 11.80 4.90 5.22
CA CYS A 92 11.97 3.54 5.70
C CYS A 92 12.50 3.43 7.13
N GLY A 93 12.30 4.47 7.95
CA GLY A 93 12.63 4.47 9.38
C GLY A 93 11.72 3.58 10.22
N GLU A 94 12.07 3.39 11.49
CA GLU A 94 11.34 2.52 12.43
C GLU A 94 9.86 2.87 12.59
N GLY A 95 9.47 4.13 12.37
CA GLY A 95 8.09 4.63 12.46
C GLY A 95 7.39 4.84 11.12
N ASP A 96 8.05 4.54 10.00
CA ASP A 96 7.57 4.86 8.65
C ASP A 96 6.67 3.76 8.09
N GLU A 97 5.80 3.18 8.95
CA GLU A 97 4.78 2.24 8.48
C GLU A 97 3.98 2.91 7.36
N ILE A 98 3.80 2.19 6.26
CA ILE A 98 2.96 2.67 5.16
C ILE A 98 1.52 2.78 5.67
N MET A 99 1.00 4.01 5.66
CA MET A 99 -0.38 4.31 6.04
C MET A 99 -1.20 4.64 4.81
N LEU A 100 -2.27 3.89 4.57
CA LEU A 100 -3.22 4.17 3.50
C LEU A 100 -4.15 5.29 3.95
N GLN A 101 -3.97 6.49 3.43
CA GLN A 101 -4.94 7.56 3.63
C GLN A 101 -6.11 7.38 2.66
N VAL A 102 -7.32 7.34 3.21
CA VAL A 102 -8.54 7.13 2.45
C VAL A 102 -9.61 8.15 2.84
N TYR A 103 -10.50 8.44 1.91
CA TYR A 103 -11.72 9.20 2.13
C TYR A 103 -12.92 8.28 1.91
N ASN A 104 -13.81 8.18 2.89
CA ASN A 104 -15.09 7.52 2.73
C ASN A 104 -16.09 8.49 2.08
N PHE A 105 -16.50 8.22 0.85
CA PHE A 105 -17.41 9.09 0.10
C PHE A 105 -18.88 8.74 0.26
N LEU A 106 -19.21 7.69 1.02
CA LEU A 106 -20.59 7.34 1.33
C LEU A 106 -21.21 8.40 2.25
N ASP A 107 -22.54 8.51 2.18
CA ASP A 107 -23.35 9.38 3.03
C ASP A 107 -23.72 8.71 4.37
N GLU A 108 -23.79 7.38 4.38
CA GLU A 108 -24.16 6.54 5.51
C GLU A 108 -23.28 5.27 5.55
N ALA A 109 -23.26 4.61 6.71
CA ALA A 109 -22.36 3.49 7.02
C ALA A 109 -22.84 2.15 6.44
#